data_AF-A0A103XWK5-F1
#
_entry.id   AF-A0A103XWK5-F1
#
_cell.length_a   1.000
_cell.length_b   1.000
_cell.length_c   1.000
_cell.angle_alpha   90.00
_cell.angle_beta   90.00
_cell.angle_gamma   90.00
#
_symmetry.space_group_name_H-M   'P 1'
#
loop_
_entity.id
_entity.type
_entity.pdbx_description
1 polymer ?
#
loop_
_entity_poly.entity_id
_entity_poly.type
_entity_poly.pdbx_seq_one_letter_code
_entity_poly.pdbx_strand_id
1 'polypeptide(L)'
;MKETTPMMKKCDGGSKKLERKTIEKNRRTHMKRLCDELTSLVPSLFSQSSKDSIFDQSIAYIEQLQKIVERSTEKRIEASRLVNKRDRDNTDYDVRDDQPAVTCDGVRLPTVEVKEFDDGLQVRLTSRSKRNFTFSDVVRIVEDGGGEVVNGGYTTL
;
A
#
# COMPACT_ATOMS: atom_id res chain seq x y z
N MET A 1 -8.37 45.93 74.55
CA MET A 1 -7.49 45.98 73.37
C MET A 1 -8.02 44.96 72.37
N LYS A 2 -8.42 45.36 71.16
CA LYS A 2 -8.92 44.44 70.13
C LYS A 2 -7.79 44.20 69.15
N GLU A 3 -7.20 43.01 69.17
CA GLU A 3 -6.26 42.59 68.13
C GLU A 3 -7.01 42.30 66.84
N THR A 4 -6.52 42.86 65.74
CA THR A 4 -7.05 42.63 64.40
C THR A 4 -5.99 41.87 63.62
N THR A 5 -6.23 40.59 63.34
CA THR A 5 -5.32 39.73 62.56
C THR A 5 -5.46 40.07 61.06
N PRO A 6 -4.38 40.28 60.30
CA PRO A 6 -4.48 40.49 58.87
C PRO A 6 -4.58 39.15 58.13
N MET A 7 -5.64 38.95 57.34
CA MET A 7 -5.76 37.80 56.43
C MET A 7 -4.81 37.97 55.25
N MET A 8 -3.89 37.02 55.10
CA MET A 8 -2.92 36.94 54.01
C MET A 8 -3.62 36.54 52.70
N LYS A 9 -3.59 37.42 51.69
CA LYS A 9 -4.16 37.18 50.37
C LYS A 9 -3.26 36.19 49.61
N LYS A 10 -3.65 34.91 49.54
CA LYS A 10 -2.92 33.89 48.76
C LYS A 10 -2.86 34.30 47.28
N CYS A 11 -1.65 34.45 46.75
CA CYS A 11 -1.41 34.73 45.35
C CYS A 11 -1.55 33.45 44.50
N ASP A 12 -2.70 33.29 43.84
CA ASP A 12 -3.08 32.19 42.93
C ASP A 12 -2.38 32.26 41.54
N GLY A 13 -1.17 32.83 41.49
CA GLY A 13 -0.43 33.07 40.25
C GLY A 13 0.55 31.95 39.87
N GLY A 14 1.00 31.17 40.86
CA GLY A 14 1.99 30.09 40.67
C GLY A 14 1.41 28.83 40.04
N SER A 15 0.22 28.40 40.49
CA SER A 15 -0.49 27.22 39.99
C SER A 15 -0.84 27.36 38.50
N LYS A 16 -1.49 28.47 38.12
CA LYS A 16 -1.88 28.78 36.73
C LYS A 16 -0.68 28.86 35.78
N LYS A 17 0.47 29.35 36.25
CA LYS A 17 1.71 29.39 35.45
C LYS A 17 2.30 27.99 35.24
N LEU A 18 2.24 27.12 36.26
CA LEU A 18 2.68 25.73 36.15
C LEU A 18 1.76 24.94 35.22
N GLU A 19 0.44 25.10 35.33
CA GLU A 19 -0.53 24.47 34.43
C GLU A 19 -0.31 24.87 32.97
N ARG A 20 -0.14 26.17 32.68
CA ARG A 20 0.17 26.64 31.32
C ARG A 20 1.45 26.02 30.75
N LYS A 21 2.50 25.90 31.57
CA LYS A 21 3.76 25.26 31.16
C LYS A 21 3.56 23.78 30.82
N THR A 22 2.77 23.06 31.61
CA THR A 22 2.46 21.64 31.38
C THR A 22 1.62 21.45 30.13
N ILE A 23 0.57 22.27 29.93
CA ILE A 23 -0.29 22.23 28.74
C ILE A 23 0.56 22.43 27.48
N GLU A 24 1.41 23.46 27.46
CA GLU A 24 2.26 23.74 26.29
C GLU A 24 3.33 22.66 26.07
N LYS A 25 3.87 22.06 27.14
CA LYS A 25 4.77 20.90 27.02
C LYS A 25 4.06 19.72 26.38
N ASN A 26 2.84 19.40 26.81
CA ASN A 26 2.04 18.32 26.25
C ASN A 26 1.71 18.58 24.79
N ARG A 27 1.32 19.82 24.43
CA ARG A 27 1.06 20.23 23.06
C ARG A 27 2.28 20.00 22.16
N ARG A 28 3.47 20.43 22.58
CA ARG A 28 4.72 20.24 21.82
C ARG A 28 5.14 18.77 21.71
N THR A 29 4.97 18.01 22.79
CA THR A 29 5.28 16.56 22.79
C THR A 29 4.36 15.81 21.84
N HIS A 30 3.08 16.17 21.81
CA HIS A 30 2.12 15.58 20.89
C HIS A 30 2.45 15.92 19.44
N MET A 31 2.71 17.19 19.13
CA MET A 31 3.12 17.60 17.78
C MET A 31 4.39 16.91 17.32
N LYS A 32 5.41 16.80 18.19
CA LYS A 32 6.64 16.10 17.87
C LYS A 32 6.39 14.65 17.45
N ARG A 33 5.60 13.92 18.25
CA ARG A 33 5.24 12.53 17.94
C ARG A 33 4.58 12.39 16.57
N LEU A 34 3.66 13.29 16.23
CA LEU A 34 2.99 13.27 14.92
C LEU A 34 3.97 13.55 13.77
N CYS A 35 4.92 14.47 13.94
CA CYS A 35 5.95 14.71 12.94
C CYS A 35 6.88 13.49 12.78
N ASP A 36 7.25 12.83 13.88
CA ASP A 36 8.08 11.63 13.85
C ASP A 36 7.34 10.48 13.11
N GLU A 37 6.05 10.30 13.39
CA GLU A 37 5.18 9.34 12.70
C GLU A 37 5.06 9.66 11.20
N LEU A 38 4.84 10.93 10.85
CA LEU A 38 4.81 11.37 9.45
C LEU A 38 6.12 11.05 8.74
N THR A 39 7.26 11.27 9.40
CA THR A 39 8.59 10.97 8.85
C THR A 39 8.74 9.48 8.53
N SER A 40 8.15 8.61 9.37
CA SER A 40 8.21 7.16 9.16
C SER A 40 7.36 6.66 7.99
N LEU A 41 6.30 7.40 7.63
CA LEU A 41 5.39 7.04 6.54
C LEU A 41 5.87 7.52 5.17
N VAL A 42 6.68 8.58 5.14
CA VAL A 42 7.19 9.16 3.89
C VAL A 42 8.49 8.45 3.48
N PRO A 43 8.58 7.87 2.27
CA PRO A 43 9.79 7.18 1.82
C PRO A 43 11.01 8.09 1.81
N SER A 44 12.16 7.54 2.22
CA SER A 44 13.46 8.24 2.23
C SER A 44 13.87 8.81 0.85
N LEU A 45 13.30 8.34 -0.26
CA LEU A 45 13.56 8.88 -1.59
C LEU A 45 13.19 10.37 -1.72
N PHE A 46 12.27 10.89 -0.90
CA PHE A 46 11.92 12.31 -0.84
C PHE A 46 12.84 13.13 0.09
N SER A 47 13.73 12.48 0.84
CA SER A 47 14.63 13.13 1.81
C SER A 47 15.89 13.77 1.19
N GLN A 48 16.11 13.59 -0.11
CA GLN A 48 17.32 14.07 -0.79
C GLN A 48 17.33 15.57 -1.08
N SER A 49 16.19 16.26 -1.05
CA SER A 49 16.16 17.71 -1.18
C SER A 49 16.37 18.38 0.18
N SER A 50 17.62 18.79 0.42
CA SER A 50 18.09 19.53 1.61
C SER A 50 17.30 20.81 1.99
N LYS A 51 16.26 21.17 1.23
CA LYS A 51 15.50 22.42 1.38
C LYS A 51 14.00 22.22 1.64
N ASP A 52 13.47 21.02 1.45
CA ASP A 52 12.03 20.81 1.48
C ASP A 52 11.58 20.39 2.88
N SER A 53 10.54 21.06 3.37
CA SER A 53 9.91 20.70 4.64
C SER A 53 9.36 19.29 4.55
N ILE A 54 9.34 18.56 5.67
CA ILE A 54 8.67 17.25 5.76
C ILE A 54 7.22 17.31 5.26
N PHE A 55 6.55 18.44 5.44
CA PHE A 55 5.20 18.66 4.95
C PHE A 55 5.14 18.68 3.42
N ASP A 56 6.08 19.36 2.76
CA ASP A 56 6.12 19.44 1.29
C ASP A 56 6.40 18.05 0.69
N GLN A 57 7.32 17.30 1.31
CA GLN A 57 7.61 15.91 0.92
C GLN A 57 6.38 15.01 1.09
N SER A 58 5.63 15.19 2.19
CA SER A 58 4.40 14.44 2.44
C SER A 58 3.32 14.75 1.40
N ILE A 59 3.17 16.03 1.03
CA ILE A 59 2.21 16.46 -0.01
C ILE A 59 2.58 15.82 -1.36
N ALA A 60 3.84 15.91 -1.76
CA ALA A 60 4.32 15.32 -3.01
C ALA A 60 4.10 13.80 -3.03
N TYR A 61 4.32 13.12 -1.91
CA TYR A 61 4.09 11.68 -1.80
C TYR A 61 2.60 11.32 -1.94
N ILE A 62 1.71 12.07 -1.30
CA ILE A 62 0.26 11.89 -1.45
C ILE A 62 -0.18 12.05 -2.92
N GLU A 63 0.31 13.08 -3.60
CA GLU A 63 0.01 13.30 -5.03
C GLU A 63 0.51 12.16 -5.92
N GLN A 64 1.71 11.63 -5.62
CA GLN A 64 2.22 10.46 -6.33
C GLN A 64 1.34 9.23 -6.11
N LEU A 65 0.95 8.93 -4.87
CA LEU A 65 0.09 7.79 -4.56
C LEU A 65 -1.27 7.91 -5.27
N GLN A 66 -1.85 9.11 -5.32
CA GLN A 66 -3.09 9.36 -6.06
C GLN A 66 -2.94 9.02 -7.55
N LYS A 67 -1.87 9.47 -8.20
CA LYS A 67 -1.58 9.15 -9.62
C LYS A 67 -1.38 7.65 -9.85
N ILE A 68 -0.74 6.95 -8.92
CA ILE A 68 -0.54 5.49 -9.02
C ILE A 68 -1.88 4.77 -8.92
N VAL A 69 -2.73 5.16 -7.98
CA VAL A 69 -4.07 4.58 -7.81
C VAL A 69 -4.91 4.80 -9.06
N GLU A 70 -4.97 6.02 -9.59
CA GLU A 70 -5.70 6.34 -10.82
C GLU A 70 -5.22 5.51 -12.01
N ARG A 71 -3.91 5.45 -12.25
CA ARG A 71 -3.35 4.61 -13.33
C ARG A 71 -3.69 3.12 -13.14
N SER A 72 -3.66 2.62 -11.92
CA SER A 72 -3.99 1.22 -11.63
C SER A 72 -5.47 0.93 -11.84
N THR A 73 -6.36 1.83 -11.44
CA THR A 73 -7.81 1.67 -11.67
C THR A 73 -8.16 1.74 -13.14
N GLU A 74 -7.56 2.64 -13.91
CA GLU A 74 -7.71 2.70 -15.39
C GLU A 74 -7.27 1.39 -16.04
N LYS A 75 -6.07 0.90 -15.71
CA LYS A 75 -5.57 -0.39 -16.22
C LYS A 75 -6.51 -1.54 -15.88
N ARG A 76 -7.07 -1.57 -14.67
CA ARG A 76 -8.05 -2.57 -14.25
C ARG A 76 -9.35 -2.50 -15.04
N ILE A 77 -9.82 -1.28 -15.36
CA ILE A 77 -11.03 -1.05 -16.17
C ILE A 77 -10.79 -1.47 -17.63
N GLU A 78 -9.64 -1.13 -18.21
CA GLU A 78 -9.32 -1.53 -19.58
C GLU A 78 -9.14 -3.05 -19.70
N ALA A 79 -8.49 -3.68 -18.73
CA ALA A 79 -8.39 -5.13 -18.68
C ALA A 79 -9.77 -5.81 -18.60
N SER A 80 -10.71 -5.28 -17.80
CA SER A 80 -12.06 -5.85 -17.71
C SER A 80 -12.90 -5.62 -18.98
N ARG A 81 -12.73 -4.49 -19.67
CA ARG A 81 -13.35 -4.23 -20.98
C ARG A 81 -12.87 -5.21 -22.06
N LEU A 82 -11.58 -5.53 -22.08
CA LEU A 82 -11.02 -6.50 -23.03
C LEU A 82 -11.51 -7.93 -22.78
N VAL A 83 -11.80 -8.28 -21.53
CA VAL A 83 -12.43 -9.56 -21.18
C VAL A 83 -13.87 -9.61 -21.72
N ASN A 84 -14.68 -8.58 -21.48
CA ASN A 84 -16.09 -8.53 -21.92
C ASN A 84 -16.29 -8.45 -23.45
N LYS A 85 -15.28 -8.05 -24.23
CA LYS A 85 -15.35 -8.01 -25.70
C LYS A 85 -15.14 -9.38 -26.36
N ARG A 86 -14.54 -10.34 -25.64
CA ARG A 86 -14.34 -11.72 -26.13
C ARG A 86 -15.60 -12.58 -26.03
N ASP A 87 -16.58 -12.19 -25.23
CA ASP A 87 -17.85 -12.92 -25.03
C ASP A 87 -18.85 -12.78 -26.20
N ARG A 88 -18.54 -12.02 -27.26
CA ARG A 88 -19.46 -11.82 -28.41
C ARG A 88 -19.06 -12.54 -29.70
N ASP A 89 -17.91 -13.21 -29.75
CA ASP A 89 -17.35 -13.70 -31.03
C ASP A 89 -16.92 -15.18 -31.04
N ASN A 90 -17.39 -16.03 -30.11
CA ASN A 90 -17.19 -17.47 -30.24
C ASN A 90 -18.43 -18.25 -29.81
N THR A 91 -19.31 -18.50 -30.78
CA THR A 91 -20.24 -19.63 -30.76
C THR A 91 -19.50 -20.94 -31.03
N ASP A 92 -19.97 -22.00 -30.38
CA ASP A 92 -19.54 -23.41 -30.46
C ASP A 92 -18.24 -23.65 -29.66
N TYR A 93 -18.12 -24.60 -28.72
CA TYR A 93 -18.38 -26.04 -28.84
C TYR A 93 -18.47 -26.72 -27.46
N ASP A 94 -19.44 -27.63 -27.39
CA ASP A 94 -19.64 -28.89 -26.64
C ASP A 94 -19.07 -29.17 -25.23
N VAL A 95 -19.92 -29.89 -24.49
CA VAL A 95 -19.90 -30.26 -23.08
C VAL A 95 -19.13 -31.58 -22.85
N ARG A 96 -18.41 -31.66 -21.72
CA ARG A 96 -18.32 -32.78 -20.74
C ARG A 96 -16.89 -32.94 -20.20
N ASP A 97 -16.71 -32.75 -18.89
CA ASP A 97 -16.41 -33.82 -17.91
C ASP A 97 -15.81 -33.24 -16.60
N ASP A 98 -16.06 -33.95 -15.51
CA ASP A 98 -15.97 -33.61 -14.08
C ASP A 98 -14.75 -32.81 -13.57
N GLN A 99 -15.02 -31.70 -12.86
CA GLN A 99 -14.48 -31.29 -11.54
C GLN A 99 -14.73 -29.78 -11.29
N PRO A 100 -15.00 -29.33 -10.04
CA PRO A 100 -15.38 -27.94 -9.76
C PRO A 100 -14.13 -27.05 -9.71
N ALA A 101 -13.57 -26.73 -10.87
CA ALA A 101 -12.76 -25.54 -11.04
C ALA A 101 -13.69 -24.41 -11.48
N VAL A 102 -13.57 -23.23 -10.88
CA VAL A 102 -14.34 -22.03 -11.24
C VAL A 102 -14.07 -21.72 -12.72
N THR A 103 -14.97 -22.16 -13.60
CA THR A 103 -14.86 -21.99 -15.05
C THR A 103 -15.57 -20.72 -15.47
N CYS A 104 -14.81 -19.82 -16.07
CA CYS A 104 -15.35 -18.84 -17.02
C CYS A 104 -15.06 -19.43 -18.42
N ASP A 105 -16.10 -19.87 -19.12
CA ASP A 105 -16.09 -20.11 -20.58
C ASP A 105 -14.94 -20.96 -21.15
N GLY A 106 -14.88 -22.25 -20.79
CA GLY A 106 -14.00 -23.24 -21.45
C GLY A 106 -12.49 -23.02 -21.34
N VAL A 107 -12.06 -21.89 -20.77
CA VAL A 107 -10.67 -21.53 -20.54
C VAL A 107 -10.33 -21.87 -19.10
N ARG A 108 -9.60 -22.97 -18.91
CA ARG A 108 -8.96 -23.24 -17.63
C ARG A 108 -7.88 -22.19 -17.39
N LEU A 109 -8.15 -21.26 -16.47
CA LEU A 109 -7.19 -20.24 -16.05
C LEU A 109 -5.93 -20.90 -15.45
N PRO A 110 -4.75 -20.31 -15.62
CA PRO A 110 -3.55 -20.81 -14.98
C PRO A 110 -3.70 -20.69 -13.46
N THR A 111 -3.24 -21.72 -12.76
CA THR A 111 -3.22 -21.74 -11.30
C THR A 111 -1.93 -21.10 -10.82
N VAL A 112 -2.05 -20.16 -9.87
CA VAL A 112 -0.91 -19.51 -9.23
C VAL A 112 -0.82 -20.01 -7.79
N GLU A 113 0.31 -20.60 -7.45
CA GLU A 113 0.65 -20.97 -6.07
C GLU A 113 1.72 -20.01 -5.57
N VAL A 114 1.54 -19.46 -4.37
CA VAL A 114 2.52 -18.60 -3.71
C VAL A 114 2.92 -19.26 -2.40
N LYS A 115 4.23 -19.43 -2.21
CA LYS A 115 4.81 -19.97 -0.99
C LYS A 115 5.83 -18.99 -0.42
N GLU A 116 5.69 -18.71 0.87
CA GLU A 116 6.60 -17.84 1.62
C GLU A 116 7.81 -18.63 2.13
N PHE A 117 8.98 -18.00 2.06
CA PHE A 117 10.26 -18.48 2.57
C PHE A 117 10.96 -17.34 3.33
N ASP A 118 11.94 -17.69 4.17
CA ASP A 118 12.68 -16.72 4.98
C ASP A 118 13.45 -15.68 4.13
N ASP A 119 13.75 -16.02 2.87
CA ASP A 119 14.51 -15.21 1.91
C ASP A 119 13.65 -14.66 0.74
N GLY A 120 12.32 -14.86 0.76
CA GLY A 120 11.43 -14.27 -0.24
C GLY A 120 10.16 -15.07 -0.55
N LEU A 121 9.62 -14.86 -1.76
CA LEU A 121 8.40 -15.51 -2.23
C LEU A 121 8.72 -16.43 -3.42
N GLN A 122 8.30 -17.69 -3.31
CA GLN A 122 8.30 -18.63 -4.44
C GLN A 122 6.92 -18.63 -5.09
N VAL A 123 6.85 -18.20 -6.34
CA VAL A 123 5.62 -18.19 -7.14
C VAL A 123 5.70 -19.30 -8.19
N ARG A 124 4.71 -20.19 -8.21
CA ARG A 124 4.58 -21.25 -9.22
C ARG A 124 3.33 -21.01 -10.06
N LEU A 125 3.53 -20.87 -11.37
CA LEU A 125 2.47 -20.70 -12.36
C LEU A 125 2.29 -22.01 -13.14
N THR A 126 1.12 -22.64 -12.99
CA THR A 126 0.77 -23.87 -13.71
C THR A 126 -0.32 -23.57 -14.72
N SER A 127 0.00 -23.60 -16.01
CA SER A 127 -0.99 -23.47 -17.10
C SER A 127 -1.19 -24.80 -17.80
N ARG A 128 -2.46 -25.18 -18.01
CA ARG A 128 -2.85 -26.33 -18.84
C ARG A 128 -3.39 -25.90 -20.22
N SER A 129 -3.35 -24.60 -20.51
CA SER A 129 -3.91 -24.04 -21.76
C SER A 129 -2.85 -23.96 -22.87
N LYS A 130 -3.26 -24.15 -24.14
CA LYS A 130 -2.43 -23.93 -25.35
C LYS A 130 -2.01 -22.45 -25.56
N ARG A 131 -2.12 -21.59 -24.55
CA ARG A 131 -1.77 -20.18 -24.67
C ARG A 131 -0.25 -20.05 -24.56
N ASN A 132 0.36 -19.49 -25.60
CA ASN A 132 1.78 -19.22 -25.65
C ASN A 132 2.09 -17.93 -24.87
N PHE A 133 2.23 -18.02 -23.55
CA PHE A 133 2.91 -16.95 -22.79
C PHE A 133 4.38 -17.33 -22.64
N THR A 134 5.25 -16.35 -22.83
CA THR A 134 6.70 -16.57 -22.69
C THR A 134 7.11 -16.44 -21.23
N PHE A 135 8.20 -17.10 -20.83
CA PHE A 135 8.76 -16.91 -19.49
C PHE A 135 9.10 -15.43 -19.22
N SER A 136 9.57 -14.70 -20.23
CA SER A 136 9.81 -13.26 -20.16
C SER A 136 8.55 -12.43 -19.87
N ASP A 137 7.37 -12.84 -20.36
CA ASP A 137 6.12 -12.16 -20.02
C ASP A 137 5.80 -12.31 -18.53
N VAL A 138 6.09 -13.49 -17.96
CA VAL A 138 5.88 -13.77 -16.53
C VAL A 138 6.82 -12.93 -15.68
N VAL A 139 8.11 -12.88 -16.03
CA VAL A 139 9.12 -12.08 -15.32
C VAL A 139 8.74 -10.59 -15.35
N ARG A 140 8.36 -10.06 -16.52
CA ARG A 140 7.95 -8.66 -16.66
C ARG A 140 6.76 -8.29 -15.78
N ILE A 141 5.78 -9.18 -15.64
CA ILE A 141 4.61 -8.94 -14.77
C ILE A 141 5.03 -8.78 -13.31
N VAL A 142 6.02 -9.57 -12.86
CA VAL A 142 6.55 -9.49 -11.49
C VAL A 142 7.32 -8.18 -11.29
N GLU A 143 8.17 -7.80 -12.24
CA GLU A 143 8.95 -6.56 -12.21
C GLU A 143 8.07 -5.30 -12.28
N ASP A 144 7.06 -5.28 -13.15
CA ASP A 144 6.06 -4.20 -13.22
C ASP A 144 5.29 -4.04 -11.90
N GLY A 145 5.17 -5.13 -11.13
CA GLY A 145 4.59 -5.14 -9.78
C GLY A 145 5.56 -4.68 -8.68
N GLY A 146 6.81 -4.34 -9.03
CA GLY A 146 7.85 -3.93 -8.08
C GLY A 146 8.60 -5.09 -7.41
N GLY A 147 8.43 -6.33 -7.89
CA GLY A 147 9.16 -7.50 -7.40
C GLY A 147 10.46 -7.73 -8.18
N GLU A 148 11.53 -8.11 -7.49
CA GLU A 148 12.80 -8.52 -8.10
C GLU A 148 12.86 -10.04 -8.22
N VAL A 149 13.15 -10.56 -9.41
CA VAL A 149 13.28 -12.00 -9.66
C VAL A 149 14.74 -12.43 -9.47
N VAL A 150 15.03 -13.08 -8.35
CA VAL A 150 16.39 -13.55 -8.01
C VAL A 150 16.73 -14.88 -8.68
N ASN A 151 15.76 -15.78 -8.83
CA ASN A 151 15.92 -17.07 -9.48
C ASN A 151 14.62 -17.49 -10.17
N GLY A 152 14.73 -18.16 -11.31
CA GLY A 152 13.57 -18.60 -12.08
C GLY A 152 13.92 -19.64 -13.13
N GLY A 153 12.93 -20.47 -13.45
CA GLY A 153 13.03 -21.52 -14.46
C GLY A 153 11.64 -22.00 -14.86
N TYR A 154 11.57 -22.75 -15.96
CA TYR A 154 10.33 -23.35 -16.43
C TYR A 154 10.59 -24.81 -16.82
N THR A 155 9.55 -25.62 -16.66
CA THR A 155 9.54 -27.00 -17.12
C THR A 155 8.31 -27.17 -18.01
N THR A 156 8.51 -27.79 -19.16
CA THR A 156 7.42 -28.22 -20.04
C THR A 156 7.17 -29.70 -19.77
N LEU A 157 5.91 -30.08 -19.54
CA LEU A 157 5.47 -31.47 -19.44
C LEU A 157 5.06 -31.98 -20.83
#